data_AF-A0A7W0QAL1-F1
#
_entry.id   AF-A0A7W0QAL1-F1
#
_cell.length_a   1.000
_cell.length_b   1.000
_cell.length_c   1.000
_cell.angle_alpha   90.00
_cell.angle_beta   90.00
_cell.angle_gamma   90.00
#
_symmetry.space_group_name_H-M   'P 1'
#
loop_
_entity.id
_entity.type
_entity.pdbx_description
1 polymer ?
#
loop_
_entity_poly.entity_id
_entity_poly.type
_entity_poly.pdbx_seq_one_letter_code
_entity_poly.pdbx_strand_id
1 'polypeptide(L)'
;MQRLALALAGLALIATAVRIPGPYLAIGLGIAAIGTGWVGYARRDAPGVLRLAGAAAITIGALALLLGSARVVLALAAIDHISALIVS
;
A
#
# COMPACT_ATOMS: atom_id res chain seq x y z
N MET A 1 15.83 -1.72 -11.78
CA MET A 1 14.90 -2.13 -10.71
C MET A 1 13.96 -1.01 -10.24
N GLN A 2 14.31 0.28 -10.35
CA GLN A 2 13.35 1.38 -10.05
C GLN A 2 12.04 1.32 -10.82
N ARG A 3 12.07 0.97 -12.12
CA ARG A 3 10.86 0.90 -12.95
C ARG A 3 9.85 -0.12 -12.42
N LEU A 4 10.32 -1.24 -11.89
CA LEU A 4 9.50 -2.26 -11.23
C LEU A 4 8.91 -1.75 -9.91
N ALA A 5 9.69 -1.03 -9.11
CA ALA A 5 9.21 -0.43 -7.86
C ALA A 5 8.12 0.64 -8.11
N LEU A 6 8.30 1.48 -9.13
CA LEU A 6 7.31 2.48 -9.55
C LEU A 6 6.05 1.83 -10.14
N ALA A 7 6.21 0.78 -10.95
CA ALA A 7 5.09 0.02 -11.49
C ALA A 7 4.28 -0.67 -10.37
N LEU A 8 4.95 -1.26 -9.38
CA LEU A 8 4.32 -1.84 -8.19
C LEU A 8 3.59 -0.80 -7.35
N ALA A 9 4.21 0.36 -7.12
CA ALA A 9 3.60 1.47 -6.39
C ALA A 9 2.36 2.03 -7.11
N GLY A 10 2.43 2.18 -8.44
CA GLY A 10 1.29 2.58 -9.27
C GLY A 10 0.16 1.54 -9.25
N LEU A 11 0.50 0.25 -9.37
CA LEU A 11 -0.48 -0.84 -9.27
C LEU A 11 -1.11 -0.93 -7.88
N ALA A 12 -0.34 -0.68 -6.81
CA ALA A 12 -0.87 -0.61 -5.43
C ALA A 12 -1.89 0.53 -5.30
N LEU A 13 -1.60 1.68 -5.88
CA LEU A 13 -2.49 2.84 -5.85
C LEU A 13 -3.78 2.56 -6.65
N ILE A 14 -3.66 1.98 -7.85
CA ILE A 14 -4.82 1.59 -8.67
C ILE A 14 -5.66 0.52 -7.95
N ALA A 15 -5.03 -0.42 -7.26
CA ALA A 15 -5.72 -1.46 -6.51
C ALA A 15 -6.61 -0.90 -5.38
N THR A 16 -6.25 0.25 -4.77
CA THR A 16 -7.11 0.89 -3.76
C THR A 16 -8.47 1.36 -4.33
N ALA A 17 -8.56 1.61 -5.64
CA ALA A 17 -9.82 2.00 -6.29
C ALA A 17 -10.77 0.82 -6.53
N VAL A 18 -10.29 -0.43 -6.45
CA VAL A 18 -11.07 -1.63 -6.72
C VAL A 18 -11.88 -2.05 -5.48
N ARG A 19 -13.16 -2.41 -5.67
CA ARG A 19 -14.10 -2.73 -4.57
C ARG A 19 -13.75 -4.06 -3.89
N ILE A 20 -13.56 -5.13 -4.66
CA ILE A 20 -13.11 -6.47 -4.20
C ILE A 20 -12.35 -7.13 -5.37
N PRO A 21 -11.14 -7.70 -5.18
CA PRO A 21 -10.35 -7.86 -3.95
C PRO A 21 -9.35 -6.71 -3.70
N GLY A 22 -9.69 -5.49 -4.12
CA GLY A 22 -8.80 -4.32 -4.10
C GLY A 22 -8.07 -4.01 -2.77
N PRO A 23 -8.73 -4.06 -1.59
CA PRO A 23 -8.07 -3.73 -0.32
C PRO A 23 -6.91 -4.66 0.02
N TYR A 24 -7.07 -5.97 -0.20
CA TYR A 24 -6.04 -6.97 0.08
C TYR A 24 -4.86 -6.84 -0.90
N LEU A 25 -5.16 -6.57 -2.17
CA LEU A 25 -4.14 -6.30 -3.18
C LEU A 25 -3.37 -5.01 -2.88
N ALA A 26 -4.05 -3.95 -2.42
CA ALA A 26 -3.40 -2.70 -2.03
C ALA A 26 -2.45 -2.89 -0.85
N ILE A 27 -2.83 -3.69 0.15
CA ILE A 27 -1.97 -4.03 1.29
C ILE A 27 -0.75 -4.84 0.81
N GLY A 28 -0.95 -5.93 0.06
CA GLY A 28 0.15 -6.78 -0.41
C GLY A 28 1.12 -6.06 -1.35
N LEU A 29 0.59 -5.29 -2.31
CA LEU A 29 1.40 -4.48 -3.23
C LEU A 29 2.07 -3.30 -2.52
N GLY A 30 1.43 -2.71 -1.50
CA GLY A 30 2.02 -1.67 -0.65
C GLY A 30 3.25 -2.18 0.09
N ILE A 31 3.17 -3.36 0.72
CA ILE A 31 4.31 -4.00 1.40
C ILE A 31 5.44 -4.30 0.41
N ALA A 32 5.11 -4.86 -0.76
CA ALA A 32 6.09 -5.16 -1.80
C ALA A 32 6.77 -3.88 -2.34
N ALA A 33 6.02 -2.79 -2.51
CA ALA A 33 6.55 -1.49 -2.94
C ALA A 33 7.49 -0.88 -1.88
N ILE A 34 7.14 -0.97 -0.60
CA ILE A 34 8.00 -0.53 0.51
C ILE A 34 9.29 -1.34 0.55
N GLY A 35 9.20 -2.68 0.49
CA GLY A 35 10.38 -3.55 0.53
C GLY A 35 11.32 -3.31 -0.66
N THR A 36 10.78 -3.22 -1.87
CA THR A 36 11.57 -2.95 -3.08
C THR A 36 12.15 -1.52 -3.11
N GLY A 37 11.40 -0.53 -2.65
CA GLY A 37 11.84 0.85 -2.49
C GLY A 37 12.95 0.99 -1.44
N TRP A 38 12.84 0.28 -0.31
CA TRP A 38 13.86 0.25 0.76
C TRP A 38 15.17 -0.35 0.28
N VAL A 39 15.12 -1.50 -0.42
CA VAL A 39 16.32 -2.13 -1.01
C VAL A 39 17.00 -1.19 -2.02
N GLY A 40 16.23 -0.44 -2.80
CA GLY A 40 16.75 0.58 -3.72
C GLY A 40 17.35 1.80 -3.01
N TYR A 41 16.74 2.25 -1.92
CA TYR A 41 17.18 3.40 -1.13
C TYR A 41 18.43 3.09 -0.27
N ALA A 42 18.53 1.87 0.24
CA ALA A 42 19.61 1.42 1.12
C ALA A 42 20.97 1.29 0.41
N ARG A 43 20.99 1.22 -0.93
CA ARG A 43 22.22 1.21 -1.72
C ARG A 43 22.84 2.61 -1.73
N ARG A 44 23.83 2.82 -0.87
CA ARG A 44 24.54 4.12 -0.72
C ARG A 44 25.33 4.53 -1.96
N ASP A 45 25.76 3.57 -2.77
CA ASP A 45 26.50 3.82 -4.03
C ASP A 45 25.60 4.20 -5.21
N ALA A 46 24.27 4.23 -5.02
CA ALA A 46 23.34 4.58 -6.09
C ALA A 46 23.23 6.11 -6.28
N PRO A 47 23.15 6.60 -7.54
CA PRO A 47 22.90 8.01 -7.85
C PRO A 47 21.71 8.60 -7.08
N GLY A 48 21.79 9.88 -6.68
CA GLY A 48 20.75 10.53 -5.87
C GLY A 48 19.31 10.40 -6.41
N VAL A 49 19.15 10.46 -7.74
CA VAL A 49 17.85 10.28 -8.42
C VAL A 49 17.26 8.89 -8.17
N LEU A 50 18.10 7.86 -8.11
CA LEU A 50 17.70 6.47 -7.86
C LEU A 50 17.21 6.28 -6.41
N ARG A 51 17.79 7.03 -5.47
CA ARG A 51 17.35 7.05 -4.05
C ARG A 51 16.05 7.82 -3.89
N LEU A 52 15.87 8.94 -4.61
CA LEU A 52 14.60 9.69 -4.61
C LEU A 52 13.45 8.84 -5.14
N ALA A 53 13.66 8.09 -6.21
CA ALA A 53 12.67 7.16 -6.74
C ALA A 53 12.32 6.03 -5.75
N GLY A 54 13.31 5.53 -5.00
CA GLY A 54 13.10 4.57 -3.91
C GLY A 54 12.24 5.14 -2.78
N ALA A 55 12.53 6.37 -2.34
CA ALA A 55 11.75 7.07 -1.32
C ALA A 55 10.30 7.33 -1.77
N ALA A 56 10.10 7.72 -3.04
CA ALA A 56 8.76 7.91 -3.61
C ALA A 56 7.97 6.59 -3.67
N ALA A 57 8.60 5.47 -4.01
CA ALA A 57 7.96 4.16 -4.00
C ALA A 57 7.53 3.73 -2.58
N ILE A 58 8.36 4.03 -1.56
CA ILE A 58 8.03 3.76 -0.15
C ILE A 58 6.81 4.59 0.29
N THR A 59 6.80 5.89 0.04
CA THR A 59 5.69 6.76 0.47
C THR A 59 4.39 6.39 -0.23
N ILE A 60 4.41 6.12 -1.54
CA ILE A 60 3.23 5.67 -2.28
C ILE A 60 2.75 4.30 -1.75
N GLY A 61 3.67 3.35 -1.53
CA GLY A 61 3.34 2.04 -0.96
C GLY A 61 2.72 2.13 0.44
N ALA A 62 3.25 3.02 1.29
CA ALA A 62 2.72 3.27 2.64
C ALA A 62 1.33 3.91 2.62
N LEU A 63 1.08 4.86 1.70
CA LEU A 63 -0.25 5.44 1.52
C LEU A 63 -1.27 4.40 1.05
N ALA A 64 -0.91 3.57 0.08
CA ALA A 64 -1.78 2.50 -0.41
C ALA A 64 -2.10 1.47 0.70
N LEU A 65 -1.10 1.14 1.53
CA LEU A 65 -1.28 0.27 2.70
C LEU A 65 -2.26 0.90 3.70
N LEU A 66 -2.04 2.15 4.11
CA LEU A 66 -2.90 2.86 5.05
C LEU A 66 -4.35 2.93 4.56
N LEU A 67 -4.56 3.28 3.29
CA LEU A 67 -5.89 3.33 2.67
C LEU A 67 -6.57 1.95 2.64
N GLY A 68 -5.82 0.91 2.26
CA GLY A 68 -6.30 -0.47 2.28
C GLY A 68 -6.70 -0.93 3.68
N SER A 69 -5.82 -0.72 4.66
CA SER A 69 -6.06 -1.06 6.07
C SER A 69 -7.24 -0.29 6.66
N ALA A 70 -7.34 1.01 6.41
CA ALA A 70 -8.45 1.83 6.89
C ALA A 70 -9.80 1.31 6.37
N ARG A 71 -9.88 0.93 5.09
CA ARG A 71 -11.10 0.31 4.53
C ARG A 71 -11.48 -1.00 5.23
N VAL A 72 -10.49 -1.85 5.52
CA VAL A 72 -10.75 -3.13 6.22
C VAL A 72 -11.25 -2.86 7.64
N VAL A 73 -10.61 -1.94 8.37
CA VAL A 73 -11.04 -1.56 9.73
C VAL A 73 -12.45 -0.98 9.73
N LEU A 74 -12.78 -0.09 8.79
CA LEU A 74 -14.13 0.47 8.66
C LEU A 74 -15.18 -0.60 8.35
N ALA A 75 -14.85 -1.59 7.51
CA ALA A 75 -15.76 -2.69 7.21
C ALA A 75 -16.02 -3.55 8.46
N LEU A 76 -14.98 -3.87 9.24
CA LEU A 76 -15.12 -4.61 10.49
C LEU A 76 -15.92 -3.82 11.53
N ALA A 77 -15.63 -2.52 11.68
CA ALA A 77 -16.38 -1.65 12.60
C ALA A 77 -17.86 -1.54 12.23
N ALA A 78 -18.19 -1.51 10.94
CA ALA A 78 -19.58 -1.51 10.47
C ALA A 78 -20.30 -2.83 10.80
N ILE A 79 -19.61 -3.97 10.66
CA ILE A 79 -20.14 -5.29 11.03
C ILE A 79 -20.40 -5.35 12.53
N ASP A 80 -19.43 -4.97 13.37
CA ASP A 80 -19.58 -4.94 14.83
C ASP A 80 -20.75 -4.05 15.26
N HIS A 81 -20.91 -2.89 14.63
CA HIS A 81 -22.01 -1.97 14.93
C HIS A 81 -23.38 -2.58 14.57
N ILE A 82 -23.50 -3.25 13.42
CA ILE A 82 -24.73 -3.93 13.01
C ILE A 82 -25.03 -5.10 13.94
N SER A 83 -24.01 -5.89 14.30
CA SER A 83 -24.16 -7.00 15.25
C SER A 83 -24.65 -6.51 16.62
N ALA A 84 -24.16 -5.36 17.09
CA ALA A 84 -24.62 -4.76 18.33
C ALA A 84 -26.11 -4.34 18.27
N LEU A 85 -26.58 -3.84 17.13
CA LEU A 85 -27.99 -3.45 16.92
C LEU A 85 -28.95 -4.63 16.80
N ILE A 86 -28.48 -5.80 16.36
CA ILE A 86 -29.32 -7.00 16.19
C ILE A 86 -29.50 -7.74 17.52
N VAL A 87 -28.51 -7.65 18.42
CA VAL A 87 -28.50 -8.36 19.71
C VAL A 87 -29.21 -7.55 20.81
N SER A 88 -29.46 -6.25 20.61
CA SER A 88 -30.25 -5.38 21.50
C SER A 88 -31.74 -5.47 21.24
#